data_AF-A0A1C6UX42-F1
#
_entry.id   AF-A0A1C6UX42-F1
#
_cell.length_a   1.000
_cell.length_b   1.000
_cell.length_c   1.000
_cell.angle_alpha   90.00
_cell.angle_beta   90.00
_cell.angle_gamma   90.00
#
_symmetry.space_group_name_H-M   'P 1'
#
loop_
_entity.id
_entity.type
_entity.pdbx_description
1 polymer ?
#
loop_
_entity_poly.entity_id
_entity_poly.type
_entity_poly.pdbx_seq_one_letter_code
_entity_poly.pdbx_strand_id
1 'polypeptide(L)'
;MTGCGPRREGAIVAGEVIRVPEDSYRFGNGVLTMLVTEVVSRGPFQGAEWVEVRGRELTPGGTLRPRERYAFVRVDRATVVRAAAR
;
A
#
# COMPACT_ATOMS: atom_id res chain seq x y z
N MET A 1 16.62 -27.89 5.84
CA MET A 1 15.50 -28.01 4.88
C MET A 1 15.12 -26.60 4.48
N THR A 2 15.65 -26.16 3.34
CA THR A 2 15.65 -24.76 2.90
C THR A 2 14.27 -24.38 2.39
N GLY A 3 13.44 -23.82 3.26
CA GLY A 3 12.24 -23.10 2.84
C GLY A 3 12.63 -21.70 2.41
N CYS A 4 13.23 -21.58 1.22
CA CYS A 4 13.20 -20.31 0.49
C CYS A 4 11.73 -20.07 0.15
N GLY A 5 10.99 -19.42 1.06
CA GLY A 5 9.60 -19.06 0.86
C GLY A 5 9.47 -18.27 -0.45
N PRO A 6 8.33 -18.36 -1.14
CA PRO A 6 8.16 -17.68 -2.42
C PRO A 6 8.52 -16.20 -2.22
N ARG A 7 9.29 -15.61 -3.14
CA ARG A 7 9.31 -14.16 -3.28
C ARG A 7 7.83 -13.76 -3.29
N ARG A 8 7.35 -13.09 -2.25
CA ARG A 8 5.98 -12.59 -2.24
C ARG A 8 5.92 -11.48 -3.27
N GLU A 9 5.71 -11.84 -4.53
CA GLU A 9 5.14 -10.94 -5.53
C GLU A 9 3.86 -10.39 -4.92
N GLY A 10 3.89 -9.10 -4.54
CA GLY A 10 2.77 -8.40 -3.90
C GLY A 10 3.05 -7.75 -2.53
N ALA A 11 4.24 -7.86 -1.94
CA ALA A 11 4.48 -7.23 -0.64
C ALA A 11 4.64 -5.69 -0.75
N ILE A 12 3.64 -4.92 -0.32
CA ILE A 12 3.73 -3.44 -0.19
C ILE A 12 4.74 -3.07 0.90
N VAL A 13 5.81 -2.36 0.56
CA VAL A 13 6.85 -1.94 1.52
C VAL A 13 6.96 -0.42 1.65
N ALA A 14 7.63 0.04 2.71
CA ALA A 14 7.96 1.45 2.86
C ALA A 14 8.86 1.94 1.72
N GLY A 15 8.63 3.17 1.27
CA GLY A 15 9.29 3.81 0.14
C GLY A 15 8.58 3.62 -1.21
N GLU A 16 7.58 2.76 -1.30
CA GLU A 16 6.80 2.55 -2.53
C GLU A 16 5.67 3.55 -2.68
N VAL A 17 5.35 3.90 -3.93
CA VAL A 17 4.08 4.56 -4.26
C VAL A 17 3.11 3.49 -4.73
N ILE A 18 2.01 3.36 -4.00
CA ILE A 18 0.92 2.43 -4.33
C ILE A 18 -0.26 3.20 -4.92
N ARG A 19 -0.97 2.55 -5.84
CA ARG A 19 -2.26 2.96 -6.35
C ARG A 19 -3.29 1.89 -6.00
N VAL A 20 -4.37 2.29 -5.34
CA VAL A 20 -5.39 1.39 -4.80
C VAL A 20 -6.77 1.87 -5.23
N PRO A 21 -7.60 0.99 -5.86
CA PRO A 21 -9.00 1.31 -6.15
C PRO A 21 -9.79 1.63 -4.89
N GLU A 22 -10.83 2.46 -5.01
CA GLU A 22 -11.69 2.88 -3.90
C GLU A 22 -12.25 1.71 -3.08
N ASP A 23 -12.73 0.65 -3.75
CA ASP A 23 -13.30 -0.52 -3.10
C ASP A 23 -12.27 -1.41 -2.39
N SER A 24 -10.99 -1.04 -2.43
CA SER A 24 -9.85 -1.85 -1.99
C SER A 24 -9.02 -1.18 -0.90
N TYR A 25 -9.51 -0.07 -0.32
CA TYR A 25 -8.96 0.47 0.92
C TYR A 25 -10.05 1.05 1.83
N ARG A 26 -9.74 1.23 3.12
CA ARG A 26 -10.65 1.87 4.07
C ARG A 26 -10.32 3.35 4.28
N PHE A 27 -11.39 4.14 4.45
CA PHE A 27 -11.39 5.57 4.78
C PHE A 27 -10.93 6.51 3.67
N GLY A 28 -11.67 6.60 2.57
CA GLY A 28 -11.51 7.64 1.55
C GLY A 28 -12.55 7.51 0.46
N ASN A 29 -12.48 8.38 -0.55
CA ASN A 29 -13.28 8.30 -1.76
C ASN A 29 -12.32 8.43 -2.95
N GLY A 30 -12.61 7.73 -4.04
CA GLY A 30 -11.78 7.67 -5.24
C GLY A 30 -10.52 6.82 -5.09
N VAL A 31 -9.76 6.76 -6.19
CA VAL A 31 -8.50 6.00 -6.26
C VAL A 31 -7.46 6.64 -5.34
N LEU A 32 -6.93 5.85 -4.40
CA LEU A 32 -5.85 6.26 -3.53
C LEU A 32 -4.52 6.11 -4.24
N THR A 33 -3.74 7.17 -4.34
CA THR A 33 -2.32 7.09 -4.69
C THR A 33 -1.52 7.60 -3.51
N MET A 34 -0.55 6.83 -3.02
CA MET A 34 0.09 7.11 -1.74
C MET A 34 1.52 6.61 -1.71
N LEU A 35 2.42 7.48 -1.24
CA LEU A 35 3.76 7.07 -0.83
C LEU A 35 3.66 6.43 0.55
N VAL A 36 4.01 5.15 0.64
CA VAL A 36 4.10 4.40 1.90
C VAL A 36 5.35 4.84 2.63
N THR A 37 5.20 5.42 3.82
CA THR A 37 6.34 5.75 4.69
C THR A 37 6.60 4.64 5.71
N GLU A 38 5.57 3.90 6.08
CA GLU A 38 5.64 2.84 7.08
C GLU A 38 4.57 1.77 6.83
N VAL A 39 4.91 0.51 7.09
CA VAL A 39 3.98 -0.62 7.12
C VAL A 39 3.73 -0.97 8.58
N VAL A 40 2.51 -0.71 9.04
CA VAL A 40 2.13 -0.81 10.46
C VAL A 40 1.82 -2.27 10.81
N SER A 41 0.99 -2.92 10.00
CA SER A 41 0.54 -4.28 10.26
C SER A 41 0.16 -5.00 8.96
N ARG A 42 0.24 -6.33 8.96
CA ARG A 42 -0.19 -7.18 7.85
C ARG A 42 -0.96 -8.36 8.40
N GLY A 43 -2.05 -8.74 7.72
CA GLY A 43 -2.81 -9.91 8.14
C GLY A 43 -3.95 -10.28 7.19
N PRO A 44 -4.48 -11.51 7.33
CA PRO A 44 -5.66 -11.92 6.62
C PRO A 44 -6.90 -11.22 7.19
N PHE A 45 -7.74 -10.66 6.31
CA PHE A 45 -9.03 -10.07 6.69
C PHE A 45 -10.06 -10.32 5.57
N GLN A 46 -11.23 -10.84 5.95
CA GLN A 46 -12.30 -11.22 5.02
C GLN A 46 -11.83 -12.10 3.84
N GLY A 47 -10.93 -13.05 4.11
CA GLY A 47 -10.43 -13.99 3.09
C GLY A 47 -9.40 -13.43 2.11
N ALA A 48 -8.90 -12.20 2.32
CA ALA A 48 -7.82 -11.61 1.53
C ALA A 48 -6.67 -11.14 2.43
N GLU A 49 -5.47 -10.93 1.87
CA GLU A 49 -4.36 -10.31 2.58
C GLU A 49 -4.54 -8.79 2.57
N TRP A 50 -4.48 -8.17 3.76
CA TRP A 50 -4.55 -6.73 3.95
C TRP A 50 -3.30 -6.23 4.65
N VAL A 51 -2.98 -4.97 4.38
CA VAL A 51 -1.88 -4.25 5.01
C VAL A 51 -2.36 -2.90 5.50
N GLU A 52 -2.00 -2.57 6.72
CA GLU A 52 -2.12 -1.23 7.25
C GLU A 52 -0.85 -0.46 6.94
N VAL A 53 -0.99 0.63 6.20
CA VAL A 53 0.12 1.51 5.83
C VAL A 53 -0.11 2.91 6.35
N ARG A 54 1.00 3.57 6.66
CA ARG A 54 1.06 5.00 6.93
C ARG A 54 1.89 5.66 5.84
N GLY A 55 1.55 6.91 5.53
CA GLY A 55 2.24 7.64 4.48
C GLY A 55 1.50 8.87 4.02
N ARG A 56 1.89 9.36 2.85
CA ARG A 56 1.42 10.63 2.29
C ARG A 56 0.72 10.39 0.97
N GLU A 57 -0.47 10.97 0.83
CA GLU A 57 -1.22 10.91 -0.41
C GLU A 57 -0.47 11.67 -1.52
N LEU A 58 -0.39 11.07 -2.69
CA LEU A 58 0.13 11.69 -3.90
C LEU A 58 -1.07 12.16 -4.72
N THR A 59 -1.16 13.47 -4.97
CA THR A 59 -2.20 14.04 -5.83
C THR A 59 -1.99 13.60 -7.28
N PRO A 60 -3.03 13.67 -8.14
CA PRO A 60 -2.88 13.38 -9.56
C PRO A 60 -1.80 14.23 -10.28
N GLY A 61 -1.49 15.42 -9.76
CA GLY A 61 -0.42 16.29 -10.25
C GLY A 61 0.99 15.92 -9.76
N GLY A 62 1.13 14.84 -8.98
CA GLY A 62 2.41 14.38 -8.46
C GLY A 62 2.88 15.10 -7.18
N THR A 63 2.03 15.92 -6.55
CA THR A 63 2.36 16.58 -5.29
C THR A 63 2.03 15.68 -4.11
N LEU A 64 2.98 15.48 -3.19
CA LEU A 64 2.69 14.84 -1.91
C LEU A 64 1.93 15.80 -1.00
N ARG A 65 0.78 15.35 -0.49
CA ARG A 65 0.09 16.10 0.56
C ARG A 65 0.93 16.06 1.85
N PRO A 66 1.00 17.18 2.59
CA PRO A 66 1.83 17.26 3.80
C PRO A 66 1.29 16.41 4.96
N ARG A 67 -0.02 16.12 4.97
CA ARG A 67 -0.67 15.34 6.01
C ARG A 67 -0.42 13.85 5.79
N GLU A 68 0.17 13.22 6.80
CA GLU A 68 0.22 11.77 6.87
C GLU A 68 -1.16 11.19 7.19
N ARG A 69 -1.46 10.04 6.60
CA ARG A 69 -2.68 9.29 6.82
C ARG A 69 -2.39 7.81 6.94
N TYR A 70 -3.25 7.12 7.68
CA TYR A 70 -3.32 5.67 7.70
C TYR A 70 -4.29 5.20 6.60
N ALA A 71 -3.97 4.08 5.98
CA ALA A 71 -4.83 3.39 5.03
C ALA A 71 -4.74 1.89 5.25
N PHE A 72 -5.89 1.22 5.33
CA PHE A 72 -5.96 -0.23 5.34
C PHE A 72 -6.23 -0.69 3.91
N VAL A 73 -5.25 -1.33 3.28
CA VAL A 73 -5.19 -1.59 1.85
C VAL A 73 -5.21 -3.10 1.60
N ARG A 74 -5.99 -3.53 0.61
CA ARG A 74 -6.03 -4.91 0.16
C ARG A 74 -4.87 -5.18 -0.80
N VAL A 75 -4.03 -6.16 -0.48
CA VAL A 75 -2.73 -6.36 -1.13
C VAL A 75 -2.87 -6.79 -2.59
N ASP A 76 -3.78 -7.72 -2.89
CA ASP A 76 -4.04 -8.25 -4.24
C ASP A 76 -4.67 -7.23 -5.21
N ARG A 77 -5.16 -6.10 -4.69
CA ARG A 77 -5.78 -5.02 -5.47
C ARG A 77 -4.93 -3.75 -5.51
N ALA A 78 -3.85 -3.70 -4.75
CA ALA A 78 -2.91 -2.60 -4.78
C ALA A 78 -1.89 -2.80 -5.90
N THR A 79 -1.64 -1.74 -6.66
CA THR A 79 -0.61 -1.72 -7.68
C THR A 79 0.54 -0.82 -7.23
N VAL A 80 1.76 -1.35 -7.19
CA VAL A 80 2.96 -0.52 -7.00
C VAL A 80 3.22 0.23 -8.30
N VAL A 81 3.06 1.56 -8.28
CA VAL A 81 3.30 2.42 -9.45
C VAL A 81 4.69 3.04 -9.44
N ARG A 82 5.36 3.07 -8.28
CA ARG A 82 6.77 3.40 -8.15
C ARG A 82 7.40 2.56 -7.05
N ALA A 83 8.46 1.83 -7.39
CA ALA A 83 9.23 1.05 -6.44
C ALA A 83 10.08 1.94 -5.54
N ALA A 84 10.36 1.45 -4.33
CA ALA A 84 11.35 2.06 -3.46
C ALA A 84 12.73 2.09 -4.14
N ALA A 85 13.48 3.17 -3.94
CA ALA A 85 14.90 3.18 -4.29
C ALA A 85 15.61 2.15 -3.38
N ARG A 86 16.28 1.18 -4.01
CA ARG A 86 17.06 0.14 -3.32
C ARG A 86 18.26 0.71 -2.58
#